data_AF-A0A8C6RB35-F1
#
_entry.id   AF-A0A8C6RB35-F1
#
_cell.length_a   1.000
_cell.length_b   1.000
_cell.length_c   1.000
_cell.angle_alpha   90.00
_cell.angle_beta   90.00
_cell.angle_gamma   90.00
#
_symmetry.space_group_name_H-M   'P 1'
#
loop_
_entity.id
_entity.type
_entity.pdbx_description
1 polymer ?
#
loop_
_entity_poly.entity_id
_entity_poly.type
_entity_poly.pdbx_seq_one_letter_code
_entity_poly.pdbx_strand_id
1 'polypeptide(L)'
;MLNHCGRTVSFTTKIGLCVNMRSLPWYVQANPNTFFPRCYGLCSETEKQEFLDDFRRTVASSILKWVVIHHSYNQNKGNGKEEAKKGDANPKKDPETTDPKPQGLSGQLVDTACKVCQAYLGQLEHEDIDESETSAEALSEDEWNDLIQQYYSLVHGNAFISESRSYFSQCQTLLNKITSVNPQTEIDGLRNIWIIKPAAKSRGRDIVCMDRVENILELVATDNQTTKDNKWVVQKYIETPMLIYDTKFDIRQWFLVTDWNPLTIWFYKESYLRFSTQCFSLDKLDSAIHLCNNSIQRRLKNDKGRSPLLPGHNMWTSSRFQEYLQKRGCGTMWSSIIYPSMKKAITNAVRMAQDHVEARKNSFELYGADCILGRDFKPWLIEINSSPTMHPSTPVTAQLCAQVQEDTIKVVVDRRLDRNCDIGNFELLWRQPAIELPPFNGSDLCVEGISVKKAKKQMPPITNLDPACGPSGATLRLGRKREEAKVEWLGCVSTLGLHVVSVT
;
A
#
# COMPACT_ATOMS: atom_id res chain seq x y z
N MET A 1 17.35 -20.74 24.73
CA MET A 1 16.43 -20.28 23.67
C MET A 1 16.30 -18.77 23.74
N LEU A 2 16.06 -18.10 22.63
CA LEU A 2 15.88 -16.64 22.58
C LEU A 2 14.55 -16.33 21.90
N ASN A 3 13.83 -15.32 22.39
CA ASN A 3 12.55 -14.86 21.85
C ASN A 3 12.71 -13.80 20.73
N HIS A 4 13.89 -13.74 20.10
CA HIS A 4 14.18 -12.90 18.94
C HIS A 4 15.03 -13.64 17.90
N CYS A 5 14.73 -13.40 16.63
CA CYS A 5 15.54 -13.83 15.49
C CYS A 5 16.54 -12.73 15.10
N GLY A 6 17.59 -13.08 14.33
CA GLY A 6 18.53 -12.08 13.79
C GLY A 6 17.91 -11.37 12.59
N ARG A 7 18.08 -10.03 12.50
CA ARG A 7 17.69 -9.19 11.34
C ARG A 7 16.28 -9.42 10.78
N THR A 8 15.23 -9.13 11.54
CA THR A 8 13.83 -9.20 11.06
C THR A 8 13.31 -7.89 10.47
N VAL A 9 14.20 -6.90 10.30
CA VAL A 9 13.90 -5.52 9.90
C VAL A 9 13.19 -5.45 8.54
N SER A 10 13.40 -6.46 7.69
CA SER A 10 12.86 -6.54 6.32
C SER A 10 11.34 -6.55 6.25
N PHE A 11 10.61 -6.98 7.28
CA PHE A 11 9.13 -6.97 7.27
C PHE A 11 8.52 -6.34 8.52
N THR A 12 9.34 -6.03 9.53
CA THR A 12 8.88 -5.37 10.76
C THR A 12 9.06 -3.84 10.73
N THR A 13 9.64 -3.30 9.65
CA THR A 13 9.65 -1.87 9.36
C THR A 13 8.69 -1.54 8.23
N LYS A 14 8.25 -0.29 8.15
CA LYS A 14 7.31 0.14 7.12
C LYS A 14 7.95 0.13 5.74
N ILE A 15 9.21 0.55 5.65
CA ILE A 15 9.96 0.54 4.40
C ILE A 15 10.28 -0.88 3.96
N GLY A 16 10.70 -1.75 4.89
CA GLY A 16 10.96 -3.15 4.57
C GLY A 16 9.70 -3.84 4.06
N LEU A 17 8.58 -3.69 4.78
CA LEU A 17 7.31 -4.27 4.35
C LEU A 17 6.85 -3.71 2.99
N CYS A 18 7.03 -2.40 2.75
CA CYS A 18 6.76 -1.76 1.46
C CYS A 18 7.54 -2.41 0.32
N VAL A 19 8.86 -2.56 0.48
CA VAL A 19 9.75 -3.16 -0.52
C VAL A 19 9.40 -4.64 -0.74
N ASN A 20 9.20 -5.40 0.33
CA ASN A 20 8.85 -6.81 0.24
C ASN A 20 7.51 -7.04 -0.47
N MET A 21 6.51 -6.18 -0.23
CA MET A 21 5.21 -6.30 -0.89
C MET A 21 5.30 -6.02 -2.39
N ARG A 22 6.17 -5.11 -2.84
CA ARG A 22 6.40 -4.85 -4.28
C ARG A 22 7.04 -6.05 -4.98
N SER A 23 7.96 -6.74 -4.31
CA SER A 23 8.61 -7.94 -4.83
C SER A 23 7.79 -9.22 -4.66
N LEU A 24 6.65 -9.17 -3.95
CA LEU A 24 5.80 -10.33 -3.66
C LEU A 24 5.49 -11.22 -4.88
N PRO A 25 5.06 -10.66 -6.04
CA PRO A 25 4.71 -11.47 -7.20
C PRO A 25 5.84 -12.35 -7.73
N TRP A 26 7.11 -12.02 -7.43
CA TRP A 26 8.27 -12.75 -7.93
C TRP A 26 8.57 -14.04 -7.16
N TYR A 27 8.13 -14.17 -5.90
CA TYR A 27 8.34 -15.40 -5.12
C TYR A 27 7.04 -16.10 -4.70
N VAL A 28 5.90 -15.41 -4.74
CA VAL A 28 4.59 -16.02 -4.50
C VAL A 28 3.61 -15.53 -5.57
N GLN A 29 2.82 -16.46 -6.11
CA GLN A 29 1.69 -16.14 -7.00
C GLN A 29 0.55 -15.47 -6.21
N ALA A 30 0.79 -14.26 -5.74
CA ALA A 30 -0.15 -13.45 -4.99
C ALA A 30 -0.01 -11.98 -5.41
N ASN A 31 -1.14 -11.33 -5.65
CA ASN A 31 -1.18 -9.89 -5.89
C ASN A 31 -1.17 -9.16 -4.53
N PRO A 32 -0.10 -8.42 -4.18
CA PRO A 32 -0.01 -7.68 -2.91
C PRO A 32 -1.12 -6.63 -2.78
N ASN A 33 -1.59 -6.06 -3.89
CA ASN A 33 -2.60 -5.01 -3.89
C ASN A 33 -3.98 -5.49 -3.42
N THR A 34 -4.18 -6.81 -3.23
CA THR A 34 -5.43 -7.39 -2.71
C THR A 34 -5.52 -7.41 -1.19
N PHE A 35 -4.42 -7.19 -0.48
CA PHE A 35 -4.37 -7.25 0.98
C PHE A 35 -3.40 -6.26 1.64
N PHE A 36 -2.62 -5.49 0.86
CA PHE A 36 -1.72 -4.45 1.35
C PHE A 36 -1.97 -3.16 0.57
N PRO A 37 -2.37 -2.05 1.23
CA PRO A 37 -2.57 -0.78 0.53
C PRO A 37 -1.27 -0.32 -0.11
N ARG A 38 -1.36 0.13 -1.37
CA ARG A 38 -0.19 0.50 -2.17
C ARG A 38 0.65 1.56 -1.48
N CYS A 39 1.96 1.44 -1.66
CA CYS A 39 2.94 1.99 -0.75
C CYS A 39 4.23 2.31 -1.51
N TYR A 40 4.83 3.45 -1.18
CA TYR A 40 6.00 4.01 -1.86
C TYR A 40 7.03 4.47 -0.84
N GLY A 41 8.30 4.09 -1.03
CA GLY A 41 9.41 4.71 -0.31
C GLY A 41 9.80 5.98 -1.03
N LEU A 42 9.76 7.16 -0.40
CA LEU A 42 10.09 8.42 -1.11
C LEU A 42 11.59 8.72 -1.07
N CYS A 43 12.40 7.71 -1.37
CA CYS A 43 13.83 7.70 -1.09
C CYS A 43 14.67 7.96 -2.35
N SER A 44 14.14 7.58 -3.51
CA SER A 44 14.72 7.84 -4.83
C SER A 44 13.78 8.68 -5.68
N GLU A 45 14.33 9.39 -6.68
CA GLU A 45 13.49 10.16 -7.63
C GLU A 45 12.55 9.24 -8.41
N THR A 46 12.97 8.02 -8.74
CA THR A 46 12.11 7.02 -9.39
C THR A 46 10.90 6.67 -8.54
N GLU A 47 11.09 6.33 -7.25
CA GLU A 47 9.95 6.00 -6.39
C GLU A 47 9.04 7.21 -6.08
N LYS A 48 9.61 8.42 -6.05
CA LYS A 48 8.83 9.66 -5.96
C LYS A 48 7.97 9.86 -7.20
N GLN A 49 8.51 9.61 -8.39
CA GLN A 49 7.76 9.69 -9.64
C GLN A 49 6.65 8.64 -9.69
N GLU A 50 6.92 7.40 -9.29
CA GLU A 50 5.90 6.34 -9.20
C GLU A 50 4.73 6.76 -8.28
N PHE A 51 5.05 7.37 -7.13
CA PHE A 51 4.05 7.91 -6.22
C PHE A 51 3.27 9.06 -6.85
N LEU A 52 3.94 10.00 -7.52
CA LEU A 52 3.30 11.14 -8.17
C LEU A 52 2.35 10.69 -9.29
N ASP A 53 2.77 9.72 -10.10
CA ASP A 53 1.93 9.15 -11.15
C ASP A 53 0.71 8.44 -10.57
N ASP A 54 0.84 7.74 -9.45
CA ASP A 54 -0.30 7.13 -8.74
C ASP A 54 -1.22 8.18 -8.14
N PHE A 55 -0.67 9.23 -7.54
CA PHE A 55 -1.45 10.37 -7.05
C PHE A 55 -2.29 10.98 -8.18
N ARG A 56 -1.67 11.24 -9.34
CA ARG A 56 -2.30 11.77 -10.57
C ARG A 56 -3.40 10.86 -11.12
N ARG A 57 -3.14 9.55 -11.21
CA ARG A 57 -4.16 8.56 -11.62
C ARG A 57 -5.32 8.50 -10.62
N THR A 58 -5.03 8.60 -9.33
CA THR A 58 -6.05 8.61 -8.28
C THR A 58 -6.90 9.89 -8.34
N VAL A 59 -6.32 11.05 -8.66
CA VAL A 59 -7.05 12.29 -8.97
C VAL A 59 -8.03 12.09 -10.12
N ALA A 60 -7.55 11.60 -11.27
CA ALA A 60 -8.40 11.38 -12.44
C ALA A 60 -9.57 10.43 -12.14
N SER A 61 -9.29 9.28 -11.52
CA SER A 61 -10.35 8.34 -11.14
C SER A 61 -11.33 8.93 -10.11
N SER A 62 -10.88 9.81 -9.23
CA SER A 62 -11.73 10.49 -8.25
C SER A 62 -12.68 11.50 -8.90
N ILE A 63 -12.27 12.19 -9.96
CA ILE A 63 -13.16 13.05 -10.76
C ILE A 63 -14.29 12.21 -11.37
N LEU A 64 -13.96 11.05 -11.95
CA LEU A 64 -14.98 10.14 -12.50
C LEU A 64 -15.95 9.64 -11.41
N LYS A 65 -15.40 9.27 -10.23
CA LYS A 65 -16.21 8.85 -9.07
C LYS A 65 -17.16 9.96 -8.62
N TRP A 66 -16.69 11.21 -8.60
CA TRP A 66 -17.51 12.37 -8.26
C TRP A 66 -18.74 12.47 -9.17
N VAL A 67 -18.55 12.35 -10.49
CA VAL A 67 -19.65 12.40 -11.47
C VAL A 67 -20.69 11.30 -11.21
N VAL A 68 -20.25 10.06 -10.99
CA VAL A 68 -21.12 8.90 -10.74
C VAL A 68 -21.90 9.05 -9.42
N ILE A 69 -21.24 9.46 -8.34
CA ILE A 69 -21.85 9.66 -7.03
C ILE A 69 -22.89 10.80 -7.08
N HIS A 70 -22.53 11.93 -7.70
CA HIS A 70 -23.40 13.09 -7.78
C HIS A 70 -24.65 12.82 -8.64
N HIS A 71 -24.52 12.05 -9.72
CA HIS A 71 -25.67 11.60 -10.51
C HIS A 71 -26.63 10.72 -9.69
N SER A 72 -26.08 9.72 -8.99
CA SER A 72 -26.86 8.79 -8.15
C SER A 72 -27.62 9.51 -7.03
N TYR A 73 -26.99 10.51 -6.40
CA TYR A 73 -27.62 11.33 -5.37
C TYR A 73 -28.80 12.17 -5.93
N ASN A 74 -28.64 12.75 -7.13
CA ASN A 74 -29.68 13.54 -7.77
C ASN A 74 -30.89 12.71 -8.24
N GLN A 75 -30.68 11.47 -8.68
CA GLN A 75 -31.80 10.55 -8.97
C GLN A 75 -32.59 10.21 -7.70
N ASN A 76 -31.90 9.91 -6.59
CA ASN A 76 -32.55 9.58 -5.32
C ASN A 76 -33.36 10.77 -4.74
N LYS A 77 -32.90 12.02 -4.93
CA LYS A 77 -33.69 13.22 -4.59
C LYS A 77 -34.87 13.46 -5.55
N GLY A 78 -34.77 13.03 -6.80
CA GLY A 78 -35.85 13.11 -7.79
C GLY A 78 -37.03 12.19 -7.48
N ASN A 79 -36.74 10.98 -7.00
CA ASN A 79 -37.77 9.97 -6.65
C ASN A 79 -38.41 10.19 -5.26
N GLY A 80 -37.88 11.07 -4.42
CA GLY A 80 -38.41 11.38 -3.08
C GLY A 80 -39.35 12.59 -3.02
N LYS A 81 -39.85 13.10 -4.16
CA LYS A 81 -40.61 14.37 -4.25
C LYS A 81 -42.09 14.24 -4.68
N GLU A 82 -42.71 13.07 -4.52
CA GLU A 82 -44.16 12.93 -4.76
C GLU A 82 -45.04 12.86 -3.48
N GLU A 83 -44.48 12.80 -2.28
CA GLU A 83 -45.28 12.80 -1.04
C GLU A 83 -44.83 13.87 -0.04
N ALA A 84 -45.00 15.14 -0.38
CA ALA A 84 -45.15 16.24 0.59
C ALA A 84 -45.50 17.55 -0.11
N LYS A 85 -46.76 17.73 -0.52
CA LYS A 85 -47.34 19.06 -0.73
C LYS A 85 -48.64 19.16 0.04
N LYS A 86 -48.56 19.68 1.26
CA LYS A 86 -49.53 20.59 1.91
C LYS A 86 -49.01 20.92 3.31
N GLY A 87 -48.70 22.20 3.56
CA GLY A 87 -48.31 22.70 4.87
C GLY A 87 -47.69 24.09 4.77
N ASP A 88 -48.34 25.05 5.43
CA ASP A 88 -48.26 26.50 5.30
C ASP A 88 -46.89 27.19 5.39
N ALA A 89 -46.85 28.37 4.76
CA ALA A 89 -45.77 29.33 4.75
C ALA A 89 -45.65 30.12 6.08
N ASN A 90 -44.40 30.39 6.49
CA ASN A 90 -44.05 31.65 7.16
C ASN A 90 -42.53 31.92 7.06
N PRO A 91 -42.07 33.03 6.46
CA PRO A 91 -40.65 33.33 6.34
C PRO A 91 -40.19 34.22 7.51
N LYS A 92 -39.42 33.66 8.45
CA LYS A 92 -38.58 34.46 9.34
C LYS A 92 -37.18 34.58 8.73
N LYS A 93 -36.77 35.82 8.48
CA LYS A 93 -35.42 36.20 8.02
C LYS A 93 -34.44 36.06 9.17
N ASP A 94 -33.47 35.16 9.01
CA ASP A 94 -32.21 35.15 9.76
C ASP A 94 -31.06 35.55 8.81
N PRO A 95 -29.94 36.10 9.33
CA PRO A 95 -29.04 36.96 8.56
C PRO A 95 -28.12 36.18 7.61
N GLU A 96 -27.95 36.74 6.41
CA GLU A 96 -27.07 36.27 5.34
C GLU A 96 -25.65 36.06 5.84
N THR A 97 -25.27 34.80 6.04
CA THR A 97 -23.89 34.36 5.89
C THR A 97 -23.65 34.22 4.39
N THR A 98 -22.82 35.11 3.83
CA THR A 98 -22.42 35.05 2.42
C THR A 98 -21.53 33.84 2.20
N ASP A 99 -22.13 32.66 2.02
CA ASP A 99 -21.42 31.53 1.45
C ASP A 99 -20.98 31.90 0.02
N PRO A 100 -19.70 31.69 -0.34
CA PRO A 100 -19.22 31.97 -1.68
C PRO A 100 -20.03 31.18 -2.70
N LYS A 101 -20.46 31.86 -3.78
CA LYS A 101 -21.20 31.22 -4.87
C LYS A 101 -20.42 29.99 -5.37
N PRO A 102 -21.10 28.84 -5.58
CA PRO A 102 -20.43 27.64 -6.05
C PRO A 102 -19.80 27.88 -7.43
N GLN A 103 -18.53 27.48 -7.58
CA GLN A 103 -17.77 27.64 -8.82
C GLN A 103 -18.09 26.50 -9.79
N GLY A 104 -18.58 26.82 -10.98
CA GLY A 104 -18.80 25.85 -12.04
C GLY A 104 -17.51 25.54 -12.78
N LEU A 105 -17.11 24.26 -12.79
CA LEU A 105 -16.01 23.73 -13.59
C LEU A 105 -16.52 23.25 -14.95
N SER A 106 -15.64 23.30 -15.95
CA SER A 106 -15.93 22.87 -17.33
C SER A 106 -16.03 21.35 -17.44
N GLY A 107 -16.84 20.85 -18.39
CA GLY A 107 -16.90 19.43 -18.74
C GLY A 107 -15.56 18.88 -19.26
N GLN A 108 -14.69 19.76 -19.79
CA GLN A 108 -13.32 19.41 -20.21
C GLN A 108 -12.50 18.76 -19.09
N LEU A 109 -12.78 19.09 -17.82
CA LEU A 109 -12.17 18.42 -16.67
C LEU A 109 -12.40 16.91 -16.68
N VAL A 110 -13.63 16.49 -17.03
CA VAL A 110 -14.02 15.08 -17.13
C VAL A 110 -13.38 14.44 -18.35
N ASP A 111 -13.31 15.15 -19.48
CA ASP A 111 -12.65 14.65 -20.68
C ASP A 111 -11.17 14.35 -20.42
N THR A 112 -10.45 15.25 -19.75
CA THR A 112 -9.05 15.04 -19.36
C THR A 112 -8.91 13.88 -18.38
N ALA A 113 -9.77 13.78 -17.37
CA ALA A 113 -9.76 12.66 -16.43
C ALA A 113 -10.04 11.31 -17.13
N CYS A 114 -10.97 11.28 -18.09
CA CYS A 114 -11.26 10.11 -18.91
C CYS A 114 -10.04 9.69 -19.73
N LYS A 115 -9.35 10.64 -20.39
CA LYS A 115 -8.12 10.36 -21.16
C LYS A 115 -7.04 9.73 -20.28
N VAL A 116 -6.79 10.28 -19.09
CA VAL A 116 -5.81 9.73 -18.12
C VAL A 116 -6.18 8.30 -17.73
N CYS A 117 -7.46 8.07 -17.40
CA CYS A 117 -7.92 6.74 -17.00
C CYS A 117 -7.89 5.72 -18.15
N GLN A 118 -8.13 6.16 -19.39
CA GLN A 118 -8.00 5.31 -20.59
C GLN A 118 -6.54 4.96 -20.86
N ALA A 119 -5.63 5.93 -20.83
CA ALA A 119 -4.20 5.70 -20.98
C ALA A 119 -3.67 4.71 -19.93
N TYR A 120 -4.12 4.82 -18.67
CA TYR A 120 -3.78 3.88 -17.62
C TYR A 120 -4.24 2.44 -17.93
N LEU A 121 -5.46 2.27 -18.46
CA LEU A 121 -5.95 0.94 -18.85
C LEU A 121 -5.15 0.39 -20.04
N GLY A 122 -4.84 1.21 -21.03
CA GLY A 122 -4.01 0.81 -22.18
C GLY A 122 -2.61 0.35 -21.77
N GLN A 123 -1.97 1.03 -20.81
CA GLN A 123 -0.68 0.62 -20.22
C GLN A 123 -0.76 -0.76 -19.55
N LEU A 124 -1.88 -1.09 -18.90
CA LEU A 124 -2.08 -2.40 -18.29
C LEU A 124 -2.33 -3.51 -19.33
N GLU A 125 -2.88 -3.14 -20.49
CA GLU A 125 -3.11 -4.02 -21.64
C GLU A 125 -1.91 -4.08 -22.59
N HIS A 126 -0.80 -3.40 -22.24
CA HIS A 126 0.43 -3.30 -23.02
C HIS A 126 0.25 -2.64 -24.39
N GLU A 127 -0.77 -1.80 -24.53
CA GLU A 127 -1.08 -1.06 -25.76
C GLU A 127 -0.06 0.08 -26.04
N ASP A 128 0.75 0.43 -25.05
CA ASP A 128 1.77 1.48 -25.09
C ASP A 128 3.13 1.02 -25.64
N ILE A 129 3.33 -0.29 -25.85
CA ILE A 129 4.63 -0.85 -26.28
C ILE A 129 5.01 -0.39 -27.70
N ASP A 130 4.03 -0.26 -28.59
CA ASP A 130 4.23 0.04 -30.01
C ASP A 130 4.00 1.53 -30.35
N GLU A 131 3.61 2.34 -29.37
CA GLU A 131 3.49 3.80 -29.51
C GLU A 131 4.89 4.43 -29.40
N SER A 132 5.30 5.24 -30.37
CA SER A 132 6.54 6.01 -30.23
C SER A 132 6.38 6.96 -29.02
N GLU A 133 7.45 7.25 -28.27
CA GLU A 133 7.46 8.20 -27.11
C GLU A 133 6.85 9.59 -27.42
N THR A 134 6.56 9.86 -28.70
CA THR A 134 5.97 11.07 -29.27
C THR A 134 4.48 10.97 -29.61
N SER A 135 3.82 9.82 -29.44
CA SER A 135 2.47 9.55 -29.97
C SER A 135 1.35 9.43 -28.92
N ALA A 136 1.66 9.20 -27.65
CA ALA A 136 0.74 9.45 -26.54
C ALA A 136 0.89 10.91 -26.10
N GLU A 137 -0.15 11.73 -26.27
CA GLU A 137 -0.19 13.11 -25.74
C GLU A 137 -0.23 13.07 -24.20
N ALA A 138 0.91 12.79 -23.57
CA ALA A 138 1.09 12.88 -22.14
C ALA A 138 0.86 14.33 -21.71
N LEU A 139 0.01 14.52 -20.69
CA LEU A 139 -0.23 15.84 -20.11
C LEU A 139 1.10 16.45 -19.66
N SER A 140 1.32 17.71 -20.04
CA SER A 140 2.41 18.53 -19.54
C SER A 140 2.27 18.77 -18.04
N GLU A 141 3.36 19.16 -17.38
CA GLU A 141 3.35 19.44 -15.94
C GLU A 141 2.37 20.57 -15.56
N ASP A 142 2.19 21.57 -16.42
CA ASP A 142 1.23 22.65 -16.21
C ASP A 142 -0.22 22.14 -16.32
N GLU A 143 -0.51 21.25 -17.27
CA GLU A 143 -1.83 20.62 -17.38
C GLU A 143 -2.13 19.70 -16.19
N TRP A 144 -1.13 18.98 -15.67
CA TRP A 144 -1.28 18.21 -14.44
C TRP A 144 -1.58 19.10 -13.24
N ASN A 145 -0.85 20.21 -13.11
CA ASN A 145 -1.07 21.16 -12.03
C ASN A 145 -2.48 21.74 -12.10
N ASP A 146 -2.95 22.14 -13.29
CA ASP A 146 -4.32 22.63 -13.49
C ASP A 146 -5.36 21.56 -13.14
N LEU A 147 -5.19 20.32 -13.62
CA LEU A 147 -6.09 19.21 -13.29
C LEU A 147 -6.19 18.98 -11.77
N ILE A 148 -5.05 19.00 -11.07
CA ILE A 148 -4.97 18.80 -9.62
C ILE A 148 -5.64 19.96 -8.87
N GLN A 149 -5.44 21.21 -9.28
CA GLN A 149 -6.08 22.36 -8.64
C GLN A 149 -7.61 22.37 -8.84
N GLN A 150 -8.08 22.00 -10.03
CA GLN A 150 -9.51 21.83 -10.29
C GLN A 150 -10.09 20.68 -9.46
N TYR A 151 -9.37 19.56 -9.34
CA TYR A 151 -9.72 18.44 -8.45
C TYR A 151 -9.84 18.89 -6.99
N TYR A 152 -8.88 19.64 -6.47
CA TYR A 152 -8.95 20.13 -5.09
C TYR A 152 -10.16 21.04 -4.87
N SER A 153 -10.46 21.91 -5.83
CA SER A 153 -11.64 22.77 -5.79
C SER A 153 -12.94 21.97 -5.80
N LEU A 154 -12.97 20.84 -6.50
CA LEU A 154 -14.12 19.93 -6.60
C LEU A 154 -14.35 19.10 -5.33
N VAL A 155 -13.28 18.60 -4.71
CA VAL A 155 -13.37 17.63 -3.60
C VAL A 155 -13.26 18.26 -2.22
N HIS A 156 -12.50 19.35 -2.09
CA HIS A 156 -12.31 20.07 -0.82
C HIS A 156 -13.02 21.44 -0.81
N GLY A 157 -13.42 21.95 -1.98
CA GLY A 157 -14.16 23.19 -2.12
C GLY A 157 -15.64 22.99 -2.43
N ASN A 158 -16.29 24.08 -2.85
CA ASN A 158 -17.71 24.09 -3.25
C ASN A 158 -17.88 24.06 -4.78
N ALA A 159 -16.86 23.62 -5.52
CA ALA A 159 -16.95 23.57 -6.97
C ALA A 159 -17.81 22.39 -7.45
N PHE A 160 -18.38 22.50 -8.64
CA PHE A 160 -19.17 21.44 -9.27
C PHE A 160 -18.88 21.36 -10.76
N ILE A 161 -19.10 20.20 -11.37
CA ILE A 161 -18.92 20.02 -12.82
C ILE A 161 -20.23 20.35 -13.55
N SER A 162 -20.17 21.35 -14.43
CA SER A 162 -21.28 21.76 -15.30
C SER A 162 -21.63 20.63 -16.26
N GLU A 163 -22.93 20.39 -16.49
CA GLU A 163 -23.41 19.31 -17.37
C GLU A 163 -22.89 17.90 -17.03
N SER A 164 -22.46 17.64 -15.79
CA SER A 164 -21.91 16.33 -15.35
C SER A 164 -22.78 15.11 -15.69
N ARG A 165 -24.09 15.27 -15.89
CA ARG A 165 -24.99 14.18 -16.26
C ARG A 165 -24.69 13.57 -17.63
N SER A 166 -24.21 14.37 -18.59
CA SER A 166 -23.87 13.86 -19.94
C SER A 166 -22.71 12.86 -19.89
N TYR A 167 -21.83 12.98 -18.89
CA TYR A 167 -20.66 12.14 -18.71
C TYR A 167 -20.90 10.87 -17.89
N PHE A 168 -22.09 10.69 -17.29
CA PHE A 168 -22.36 9.60 -16.34
C PHE A 168 -22.05 8.21 -16.93
N SER A 169 -22.57 7.91 -18.12
CA SER A 169 -22.40 6.60 -18.76
C SER A 169 -20.94 6.26 -19.04
N GLN A 170 -20.19 7.25 -19.57
CA GLN A 170 -18.76 7.12 -19.86
C GLN A 170 -17.95 6.90 -18.57
N CYS A 171 -18.18 7.73 -17.56
CA CYS A 171 -17.49 7.63 -16.27
C CYS A 171 -17.76 6.28 -15.59
N GLN A 172 -19.01 5.84 -15.56
CA GLN A 172 -19.39 4.56 -14.95
C GLN A 172 -18.75 3.38 -15.68
N THR A 173 -18.74 3.38 -17.00
CA THR A 173 -18.13 2.31 -17.81
C THR A 173 -16.62 2.23 -17.53
N LEU A 174 -15.94 3.37 -17.51
CA LEU A 174 -14.50 3.44 -17.28
C LEU A 174 -14.13 3.02 -15.85
N LEU A 175 -14.90 3.45 -14.85
CA LEU A 175 -14.71 3.03 -13.46
C LEU A 175 -14.92 1.53 -13.26
N ASN A 176 -15.88 0.92 -13.97
CA ASN A 176 -16.09 -0.54 -13.91
C ASN A 176 -14.86 -1.28 -14.43
N LYS A 177 -14.25 -0.83 -15.54
CA LYS A 177 -13.00 -1.39 -16.07
C LYS A 177 -11.85 -1.23 -15.08
N ILE A 178 -11.66 -0.03 -14.52
CA ILE A 178 -10.62 0.23 -13.50
C ILE A 178 -10.82 -0.69 -12.29
N THR A 179 -12.05 -0.85 -11.81
CA THR A 179 -12.36 -1.71 -10.66
C THR A 179 -12.03 -3.19 -10.92
N SER A 180 -12.14 -3.66 -12.16
CA SER A 180 -11.78 -5.05 -12.49
C SER A 180 -10.27 -5.33 -12.45
N VAL A 181 -9.42 -4.32 -12.63
CA VAL A 181 -7.97 -4.47 -12.66
C VAL A 181 -7.27 -3.95 -11.39
N ASN A 182 -7.90 -2.99 -10.69
CA ASN A 182 -7.37 -2.40 -9.48
C ASN A 182 -8.21 -2.82 -8.24
N PRO A 183 -7.72 -3.76 -7.42
CA PRO A 183 -8.44 -4.22 -6.23
C PRO A 183 -8.59 -3.16 -5.12
N GLN A 184 -7.93 -2.00 -5.24
CA GLN A 184 -7.95 -0.94 -4.23
C GLN A 184 -8.94 0.20 -4.54
N THR A 185 -9.67 0.14 -5.67
CA THR A 185 -10.56 1.24 -6.08
C THR A 185 -11.60 1.62 -5.01
N GLU A 186 -12.07 0.67 -4.20
CA GLU A 186 -13.01 0.92 -3.10
C GLU A 186 -12.35 1.67 -1.93
N ILE A 187 -11.16 1.25 -1.49
CA ILE A 187 -10.45 1.86 -0.36
C ILE A 187 -9.93 3.26 -0.68
N ASP A 188 -9.77 3.57 -1.98
CA ASP A 188 -9.28 4.85 -2.44
C ASP A 188 -10.19 6.01 -2.11
N GLY A 189 -11.49 5.77 -1.95
CA GLY A 189 -12.47 6.83 -1.72
C GLY A 189 -12.45 7.89 -2.82
N LEU A 190 -12.52 9.16 -2.41
CA LEU A 190 -12.65 10.33 -3.29
C LEU A 190 -11.61 11.41 -2.99
N ARG A 191 -11.06 11.44 -1.77
CA ARG A 191 -10.23 12.54 -1.25
C ARG A 191 -8.74 12.35 -1.47
N ASN A 192 -8.35 11.25 -2.11
CA ASN A 192 -6.97 10.91 -2.43
C ASN A 192 -6.03 11.08 -1.22
N ILE A 193 -6.49 10.62 -0.05
CA ILE A 193 -5.73 10.75 1.20
C ILE A 193 -4.61 9.72 1.21
N TRP A 194 -3.44 10.16 1.66
CA TRP A 194 -2.25 9.36 1.88
C TRP A 194 -1.81 9.46 3.34
N ILE A 195 -1.31 8.36 3.88
CA ILE A 195 -0.74 8.30 5.22
C ILE A 195 0.79 8.21 5.14
N ILE A 196 1.43 9.23 5.67
CA ILE A 196 2.88 9.41 5.64
C ILE A 196 3.43 8.94 6.97
N LYS A 197 4.37 8.01 6.90
CA LYS A 197 4.88 7.29 8.07
C LYS A 197 6.40 7.29 8.07
N PRO A 198 7.05 7.53 9.22
CA PRO A 198 8.49 7.37 9.30
C PRO A 198 8.86 5.88 9.17
N ALA A 199 9.83 5.57 8.33
CA ALA A 199 10.14 4.20 7.89
C ALA A 199 10.44 3.21 9.04
N ALA A 200 11.18 3.67 10.05
CA ALA A 200 11.64 2.85 11.17
C ALA A 200 11.03 3.23 12.54
N LYS A 201 10.06 4.17 12.58
CA LYS A 201 9.38 4.53 13.84
C LYS A 201 8.11 3.69 14.06
N SER A 202 7.78 3.52 15.34
CA SER A 202 6.60 2.78 15.83
C SER A 202 5.77 3.63 16.80
N ARG A 203 4.62 3.08 17.23
CA ARG A 203 3.68 3.67 18.22
C ARG A 203 2.90 4.90 17.70
N GLY A 204 2.78 5.03 16.38
CA GLY A 204 2.02 6.12 15.74
C GLY A 204 2.71 7.49 15.79
N ARG A 205 4.00 7.55 16.15
CA ARG A 205 4.75 8.81 16.21
C ARG A 205 5.01 9.35 14.82
N ASP A 206 4.79 10.66 14.66
CA ASP A 206 5.04 11.44 13.44
C ASP A 206 4.30 10.89 12.20
N ILE A 207 3.20 10.16 12.42
CA ILE A 207 2.32 9.70 11.34
C ILE A 207 1.29 10.79 11.06
N VAL A 208 1.21 11.22 9.80
CA VAL A 208 0.28 12.25 9.35
C VAL A 208 -0.53 11.77 8.15
N CYS A 209 -1.78 12.20 8.06
CA CYS A 209 -2.59 12.00 6.88
C CYS A 209 -2.62 13.33 6.10
N MET A 210 -2.41 13.27 4.78
CA MET A 210 -2.41 14.43 3.89
C MET A 210 -3.14 14.08 2.60
N ASP A 211 -3.78 15.07 2.00
CA ASP A 211 -4.58 14.96 0.77
C ASP A 211 -4.07 15.87 -0.36
N ARG A 212 -2.99 16.63 -0.11
CA ARG A 212 -2.32 17.49 -1.10
C ARG A 212 -0.91 17.02 -1.40
N VAL A 213 -0.63 16.76 -2.68
CA VAL A 213 0.68 16.24 -3.11
C VAL A 213 1.82 17.20 -2.81
N GLU A 214 1.57 18.50 -2.94
CA GLU A 214 2.55 19.56 -2.69
C GLU A 214 3.01 19.53 -1.23
N ASN A 215 2.07 19.38 -0.30
CA ASN A 215 2.35 19.27 1.14
C ASN A 215 3.13 17.98 1.47
N ILE A 216 2.81 16.88 0.79
CA ILE A 216 3.51 15.59 0.96
C ILE A 216 4.96 15.71 0.50
N LEU A 217 5.19 16.29 -0.69
CA LEU A 217 6.52 16.49 -1.25
C LEU A 217 7.34 17.48 -0.41
N GLU A 218 6.73 18.56 0.09
CA GLU A 218 7.38 19.53 0.98
C GLU A 218 7.83 18.91 2.31
N LEU A 219 6.97 18.10 2.94
CA LEU A 219 7.30 17.39 4.18
C LEU A 219 8.52 16.48 3.98
N VAL A 220 8.56 15.76 2.86
CA VAL A 220 9.65 14.84 2.53
C VAL A 220 10.93 15.60 2.19
N ALA A 221 10.83 16.73 1.47
CA ALA A 221 11.96 17.55 1.08
C ALA A 221 12.66 18.22 2.28
N THR A 222 11.89 18.70 3.25
CA THR A 222 12.42 19.40 4.44
C THR A 222 13.27 18.47 5.32
N ASP A 223 12.92 17.18 5.38
CA ASP A 223 13.66 16.20 6.18
C ASP A 223 14.89 15.61 5.46
N ASN A 224 15.01 15.78 4.14
CA ASN A 224 16.15 15.27 3.35
C ASN A 224 17.47 16.01 3.61
N GLN A 225 17.46 17.12 4.35
CA GLN A 225 18.65 17.94 4.60
C GLN A 225 19.61 17.37 5.66
N THR A 226 19.30 16.24 6.34
CA THR A 226 20.10 15.79 7.50
C THR A 226 20.61 14.35 7.55
N THR A 227 20.14 13.36 6.77
CA THR A 227 20.82 12.03 6.65
C THR A 227 20.24 11.19 5.50
N LYS A 228 21.06 10.32 4.90
CA LYS A 228 20.77 9.42 3.73
C LYS A 228 19.85 8.21 4.01
N ASP A 229 19.21 8.12 5.16
CA ASP A 229 18.38 6.96 5.49
C ASP A 229 16.96 7.17 5.00
N ASN A 230 16.39 6.22 4.26
CA ASN A 230 15.01 6.15 3.78
C ASN A 230 13.99 6.56 4.87
N LYS A 231 13.69 7.86 5.03
CA LYS A 231 13.00 8.36 6.23
C LYS A 231 11.50 8.12 6.20
N TRP A 232 10.88 8.14 5.02
CA TRP A 232 9.43 8.20 4.87
C TRP A 232 8.89 7.16 3.91
N VAL A 233 7.74 6.62 4.30
CA VAL A 233 6.91 5.77 3.49
C VAL A 233 5.56 6.44 3.35
N VAL A 234 5.06 6.52 2.11
CA VAL A 234 3.75 7.07 1.79
C VAL A 234 2.87 5.93 1.32
N GLN A 235 1.79 5.69 2.05
CA GLN A 235 0.87 4.57 1.81
C GLN A 235 -0.54 5.11 1.56
N LYS A 236 -1.27 4.53 0.61
CA LYS A 236 -2.64 4.96 0.34
C LYS A 236 -3.50 4.77 1.59
N TYR A 237 -4.18 5.83 2.00
CA TYR A 237 -5.10 5.76 3.13
C TYR A 237 -6.39 5.05 2.73
N ILE A 238 -6.87 4.16 3.60
CA ILE A 238 -8.18 3.49 3.46
C ILE A 238 -9.25 4.49 3.88
N GLU A 239 -9.87 5.16 2.92
CA GLU A 239 -10.91 6.19 3.13
C GLU A 239 -12.27 5.60 3.49
N THR A 240 -12.49 4.34 3.13
CA THR A 240 -13.75 3.61 3.32
C THR A 240 -13.55 2.38 4.23
N PRO A 241 -13.00 2.53 5.45
CA PRO A 241 -12.84 1.41 6.35
C PRO A 241 -14.23 0.93 6.83
N MET A 242 -14.31 -0.32 7.25
CA MET A 242 -15.41 -0.77 8.08
C MET A 242 -15.43 0.03 9.39
N LEU A 243 -16.61 0.50 9.77
CA LEU A 243 -16.82 1.23 11.02
C LEU A 243 -17.72 0.42 11.95
N ILE A 244 -17.50 0.57 13.24
CA ILE A 244 -18.39 0.04 14.28
C ILE A 244 -18.90 1.23 15.07
N TYR A 245 -20.20 1.50 14.95
CA TYR A 245 -20.84 2.69 15.51
C TYR A 245 -20.07 3.97 15.13
N ASP A 246 -19.85 4.15 13.83
CA ASP A 246 -19.15 5.31 13.24
C ASP A 246 -17.73 5.55 13.78
N THR A 247 -17.13 4.55 14.42
CA THR A 247 -15.78 4.64 14.99
C THR A 247 -14.83 3.72 14.24
N LYS A 248 -13.65 4.24 13.89
CA LYS A 248 -12.58 3.48 13.24
C LYS A 248 -11.95 2.49 14.22
N PHE A 249 -11.53 1.34 13.71
CA PHE A 249 -10.75 0.38 14.47
C PHE A 249 -9.69 -0.31 13.62
N ASP A 250 -8.72 -0.91 14.28
CA ASP A 250 -7.83 -1.91 13.70
C ASP A 250 -7.86 -3.20 14.53
N ILE A 251 -7.34 -4.28 13.95
CA ILE A 251 -7.20 -5.60 14.58
C ILE A 251 -5.72 -5.85 14.82
N ARG A 252 -5.35 -6.14 16.07
CA ARG A 252 -4.05 -6.71 16.44
C ARG A 252 -4.14 -8.23 16.41
N GLN A 253 -3.48 -8.85 15.44
CA GLN A 253 -3.36 -10.29 15.29
C GLN A 253 -1.95 -10.77 15.66
N TRP A 254 -1.83 -11.73 16.58
CA TRP A 254 -0.55 -12.34 16.91
C TRP A 254 -0.25 -13.55 16.04
N PHE A 255 1.02 -13.73 15.72
CA PHE A 255 1.56 -14.93 15.10
C PHE A 255 3.00 -15.15 15.58
N LEU A 256 3.43 -16.41 15.64
CA LEU A 256 4.73 -16.83 16.16
C LEU A 256 5.51 -17.54 15.04
N VAL A 257 6.76 -17.17 14.85
CA VAL A 257 7.69 -17.91 13.98
C VAL A 257 8.67 -18.66 14.87
N THR A 258 8.69 -19.99 14.76
CA THR A 258 9.57 -20.85 15.56
C THR A 258 10.79 -21.34 14.81
N ASP A 259 10.74 -21.28 13.48
CA ASP A 259 11.83 -21.71 12.61
C ASP A 259 11.69 -21.02 11.25
N TRP A 260 12.82 -20.77 10.59
CA TRP A 260 12.92 -20.16 9.27
C TRP A 260 13.35 -21.18 8.20
N ASN A 261 13.83 -22.36 8.60
CA ASN A 261 14.12 -23.46 7.70
C ASN A 261 14.08 -24.83 8.41
N PRO A 262 12.93 -25.55 8.38
CA PRO A 262 11.72 -25.24 7.63
C PRO A 262 10.97 -24.03 8.19
N LEU A 263 10.56 -23.09 7.34
CA LEU A 263 9.73 -21.96 7.78
C LEU A 263 8.45 -22.48 8.45
N THR A 264 8.30 -22.18 9.73
CA THR A 264 7.21 -22.67 10.58
C THR A 264 6.54 -21.48 11.26
N ILE A 265 5.30 -21.20 10.84
CA ILE A 265 4.48 -20.09 11.32
C ILE A 265 3.27 -20.64 12.08
N TRP A 266 3.02 -20.08 13.25
CA TRP A 266 1.86 -20.36 14.09
C TRP A 266 0.98 -19.13 14.16
N PHE A 267 -0.33 -19.31 14.06
CA PHE A 267 -1.31 -18.23 14.18
C PHE A 267 -2.02 -18.34 15.52
N TYR A 268 -2.21 -17.22 16.21
CA TYR A 268 -2.94 -17.20 17.47
C TYR A 268 -4.43 -17.00 17.20
N LYS A 269 -5.30 -17.90 17.65
CA LYS A 269 -6.73 -17.88 17.32
C LYS A 269 -7.46 -16.63 17.84
N GLU A 270 -7.00 -16.08 18.96
CA GLU A 270 -7.53 -14.85 19.52
C GLU A 270 -6.79 -13.60 19.01
N SER A 271 -7.52 -12.52 18.87
CA SER A 271 -7.01 -11.18 18.55
C SER A 271 -7.81 -10.14 19.32
N TYR A 272 -7.43 -8.87 19.20
CA TYR A 272 -8.21 -7.78 19.77
C TYR A 272 -8.29 -6.58 18.83
N LEU A 273 -9.41 -5.88 18.93
CA LEU A 273 -9.67 -4.65 18.20
C LEU A 273 -9.27 -3.46 19.05
N ARG A 274 -8.74 -2.40 18.42
CA ARG A 274 -8.46 -1.11 19.07
C ARG A 274 -9.26 -0.03 18.36
N PHE A 275 -10.02 0.76 19.11
CA PHE A 275 -10.88 1.82 18.59
C PHE A 275 -10.21 3.19 18.66
N SER A 276 -10.51 4.06 17.70
CA SER A 276 -10.29 5.50 17.85
C SER A 276 -11.18 6.07 18.96
N THR A 277 -10.75 7.18 19.57
CA THR A 277 -11.53 7.89 20.60
C THR A 277 -12.62 8.77 19.99
N GLN A 278 -12.45 9.17 18.72
CA GLN A 278 -13.36 10.04 17.98
C GLN A 278 -14.14 9.26 16.91
N CYS A 279 -15.32 9.77 16.55
CA CYS A 279 -16.07 9.32 15.38
C CYS A 279 -15.27 9.58 14.09
N PHE A 280 -15.40 8.68 13.13
CA PHE A 280 -14.71 8.76 11.86
C PHE A 280 -15.31 9.85 10.98
N SER A 281 -14.46 10.74 10.48
CA SER A 281 -14.78 11.71 9.44
C SER A 281 -13.52 11.93 8.61
N LEU A 282 -13.67 12.20 7.32
CA LEU A 282 -12.57 12.60 6.45
C LEU A 282 -12.42 14.12 6.34
N ASP A 283 -13.26 14.90 7.05
CA ASP A 283 -13.22 16.37 7.05
C ASP A 283 -12.08 16.90 7.93
N LYS A 284 -11.61 16.09 8.89
CA LYS A 284 -10.49 16.42 9.77
C LYS A 284 -9.53 15.26 9.78
N LEU A 285 -8.31 15.49 9.32
CA LEU A 285 -7.25 14.47 9.21
C LEU A 285 -6.46 14.26 10.52
N ASP A 286 -7.11 14.51 11.67
CA ASP A 286 -6.49 14.44 12.99
C ASP A 286 -6.14 13.00 13.40
N SER A 287 -4.99 12.84 14.05
CA SER A 287 -4.52 11.53 14.56
C SER A 287 -5.52 10.87 15.51
N ALA A 288 -6.30 11.66 16.26
CA ALA A 288 -7.33 11.20 17.18
C ALA A 288 -8.45 10.39 16.48
N ILE A 289 -8.75 10.72 15.23
CA ILE A 289 -9.79 10.09 14.40
C ILE A 289 -9.19 8.89 13.64
N HIS A 290 -7.98 9.06 13.10
CA HIS A 290 -7.48 8.15 12.08
C HIS A 290 -6.46 7.11 12.56
N LEU A 291 -5.86 7.26 13.75
CA LEU A 291 -4.90 6.30 14.31
C LEU A 291 -5.51 5.55 15.49
N CYS A 292 -5.50 4.21 15.49
CA CYS A 292 -6.09 3.40 16.56
C CYS A 292 -5.08 2.95 17.64
N ASN A 293 -3.80 3.36 17.52
CA ASN A 293 -2.76 2.95 18.45
C ASN A 293 -3.06 3.43 19.87
N ASN A 294 -3.05 2.49 20.83
CA ASN A 294 -3.32 2.77 22.24
C ASN A 294 -2.34 3.79 22.87
N SER A 295 -1.11 3.90 22.34
CA SER A 295 -0.11 4.88 22.77
C SER A 295 -0.57 6.34 22.60
N ILE A 296 -1.41 6.58 21.60
CA ILE A 296 -2.03 7.87 21.30
C ILE A 296 -3.38 7.95 22.01
N GLN A 297 -4.25 6.97 21.75
CA GLN A 297 -5.65 7.02 22.14
C GLN A 297 -5.87 7.03 23.65
N ARG A 298 -5.02 6.39 24.45
CA ARG A 298 -5.14 6.39 25.92
C ARG A 298 -5.00 7.79 26.54
N ARG A 299 -4.37 8.74 25.84
CA ARG A 299 -4.18 10.12 26.33
C ARG A 299 -5.36 11.03 25.96
N LEU A 300 -6.28 10.55 25.13
CA LEU A 300 -7.40 11.32 24.60
C LEU A 300 -8.70 10.89 25.27
N LYS A 301 -9.66 11.81 25.34
CA LYS A 301 -11.01 11.52 25.83
C LYS A 301 -11.89 11.04 24.67
N ASN A 302 -12.77 10.08 24.97
CA ASN A 302 -13.78 9.65 24.01
C ASN A 302 -14.71 10.82 23.67
N ASP A 303 -15.03 10.95 22.38
CA ASP A 303 -15.99 11.94 21.91
C ASP A 303 -17.37 11.73 22.56
N LYS A 304 -18.10 12.82 22.79
CA LYS A 304 -19.45 12.78 23.34
C LYS A 304 -20.47 12.22 22.35
N GLY A 305 -20.24 12.41 21.04
CA GLY A 305 -21.08 11.87 19.97
C GLY A 305 -20.81 10.39 19.68
N ARG A 306 -19.78 9.81 20.28
CA ARG A 306 -19.45 8.39 20.09
C ARG A 306 -20.43 7.49 20.82
N SER A 307 -20.81 6.39 20.17
CA SER A 307 -21.80 5.45 20.71
C SER A 307 -21.41 4.90 22.09
N PRO A 308 -22.34 4.90 23.07
CA PRO A 308 -22.09 4.35 24.41
C PRO A 308 -21.99 2.82 24.41
N LEU A 309 -22.31 2.16 23.29
CA LEU A 309 -22.15 0.71 23.13
C LEU A 309 -20.68 0.29 22.95
N LEU A 310 -19.79 1.25 22.64
CA LEU A 310 -18.36 1.02 22.64
C LEU A 310 -17.81 1.12 24.07
N PRO A 311 -16.83 0.29 24.42
CA PRO A 311 -16.33 0.26 25.78
C PRO A 311 -15.41 1.46 26.03
N GLY A 312 -15.47 2.03 27.24
CA GLY A 312 -14.69 3.22 27.59
C GLY A 312 -13.18 3.09 27.42
N HIS A 313 -12.65 1.86 27.56
CA HIS A 313 -11.23 1.54 27.37
C HIS A 313 -10.82 1.26 25.91
N ASN A 314 -11.74 1.42 24.95
CA ASN A 314 -11.47 1.40 23.50
C ASN A 314 -10.87 0.10 22.94
N MET A 315 -11.22 -1.06 23.50
CA MET A 315 -10.80 -2.36 22.98
C MET A 315 -11.90 -3.41 23.04
N TRP A 316 -11.92 -4.32 22.07
CA TRP A 316 -12.74 -5.54 22.08
C TRP A 316 -11.88 -6.77 21.86
N THR A 317 -12.29 -7.92 22.39
CA THR A 317 -11.77 -9.23 21.98
C THR A 317 -12.32 -9.59 20.59
N SER A 318 -11.62 -10.47 19.86
CA SER A 318 -12.14 -11.09 18.63
C SER A 318 -13.48 -11.77 18.84
N SER A 319 -13.65 -12.45 19.98
CA SER A 319 -14.92 -13.09 20.35
C SER A 319 -16.07 -12.07 20.44
N ARG A 320 -15.85 -10.90 21.07
CA ARG A 320 -16.86 -9.84 21.14
C ARG A 320 -17.19 -9.26 19.75
N PHE A 321 -16.19 -9.16 18.88
CA PHE A 321 -16.41 -8.73 17.50
C PHE A 321 -17.21 -9.76 16.69
N GLN A 322 -16.97 -11.06 16.87
CA GLN A 322 -17.77 -12.13 16.26
C GLN A 322 -19.24 -12.07 16.72
N GLU A 323 -19.50 -11.85 18.01
CA GLU A 323 -20.86 -11.63 18.52
C GLU A 323 -21.53 -10.42 17.87
N TYR A 324 -20.77 -9.34 17.68
CA TYR A 324 -21.27 -8.13 17.01
C TYR A 324 -21.65 -8.42 15.55
N LEU A 325 -20.81 -9.13 14.80
CA LEU A 325 -21.10 -9.55 13.43
C LEU A 325 -22.34 -10.46 13.37
N GLN A 326 -22.45 -11.42 14.30
CA GLN A 326 -23.61 -12.30 14.39
C GLN A 326 -24.91 -11.51 14.59
N LYS A 327 -24.92 -10.52 15.49
CA LYS A 327 -26.08 -9.64 15.73
C LYS A 327 -26.44 -8.76 14.55
N ARG A 328 -25.49 -8.48 13.65
CA ARG A 328 -25.69 -7.72 12.41
C ARG A 328 -26.10 -8.60 11.22
N GLY A 329 -26.24 -9.92 11.42
CA GLY A 329 -26.56 -10.86 10.33
C GLY A 329 -25.36 -11.20 9.44
N CYS A 330 -24.14 -10.84 9.82
CA CYS A 330 -22.91 -11.07 9.06
C CYS A 330 -21.88 -11.93 9.83
N GLY A 331 -22.34 -12.77 10.77
CA GLY A 331 -21.45 -13.58 11.62
C GLY A 331 -20.52 -14.53 10.85
N THR A 332 -20.96 -15.03 9.69
CA THR A 332 -20.15 -15.93 8.84
C THR A 332 -18.91 -15.24 8.26
N MET A 333 -18.90 -13.91 8.15
CA MET A 333 -17.80 -13.14 7.54
C MET A 333 -16.48 -13.31 8.30
N TRP A 334 -16.53 -13.54 9.62
CA TRP A 334 -15.32 -13.84 10.39
C TRP A 334 -14.63 -15.10 9.87
N SER A 335 -15.37 -16.20 9.83
CA SER A 335 -14.84 -17.51 9.43
C SER A 335 -14.57 -17.64 7.93
N SER A 336 -15.34 -16.95 7.08
CA SER A 336 -15.25 -17.11 5.62
C SER A 336 -14.30 -16.13 4.94
N ILE A 337 -14.17 -14.90 5.47
CA ILE A 337 -13.39 -13.83 4.82
C ILE A 337 -12.28 -13.33 5.74
N ILE A 338 -12.62 -12.81 6.91
CA ILE A 338 -11.67 -12.04 7.75
C ILE A 338 -10.52 -12.94 8.22
N TYR A 339 -10.85 -14.06 8.87
CA TYR A 339 -9.87 -14.96 9.48
C TYR A 339 -8.95 -15.63 8.44
N PRO A 340 -9.46 -16.23 7.34
CA PRO A 340 -8.60 -16.81 6.30
C PRO A 340 -7.75 -15.76 5.57
N SER A 341 -8.27 -14.55 5.37
CA SER A 341 -7.53 -13.49 4.66
C SER A 341 -6.39 -12.91 5.50
N MET A 342 -6.58 -12.75 6.82
CA MET A 342 -5.48 -12.36 7.73
C MET A 342 -4.36 -13.41 7.72
N LYS A 343 -4.73 -14.70 7.80
CA LYS A 343 -3.79 -15.82 7.68
C LYS A 343 -2.98 -15.74 6.38
N LYS A 344 -3.67 -15.60 5.23
CA LYS A 344 -3.03 -15.50 3.92
C LYS A 344 -2.08 -14.31 3.80
N ALA A 345 -2.50 -13.13 4.28
CA ALA A 345 -1.67 -11.92 4.28
C ALA A 345 -0.39 -12.10 5.10
N ILE A 346 -0.50 -12.67 6.31
CA ILE A 346 0.65 -12.94 7.19
C ILE A 346 1.58 -13.98 6.56
N THR A 347 1.05 -15.10 6.05
CA THR A 347 1.87 -16.12 5.38
C THR A 347 2.66 -15.52 4.22
N ASN A 348 2.01 -14.73 3.36
CA ASN A 348 2.67 -14.08 2.23
C ASN A 348 3.76 -13.10 2.66
N ALA A 349 3.49 -12.27 3.68
CA ALA A 349 4.47 -11.31 4.21
C ALA A 349 5.69 -11.99 4.83
N VAL A 350 5.51 -13.06 5.59
CA VAL A 350 6.61 -13.80 6.23
C VAL A 350 7.40 -14.61 5.19
N ARG A 351 6.74 -15.21 4.19
CA ARG A 351 7.42 -15.93 3.11
C ARG A 351 8.35 -15.02 2.31
N MET A 352 7.95 -13.78 2.02
CA MET A 352 8.82 -12.80 1.39
C MET A 352 10.06 -12.46 2.21
N ALA A 353 9.91 -12.44 3.53
CA ALA A 353 11.01 -12.09 4.40
C ALA A 353 12.01 -13.24 4.61
N GLN A 354 11.67 -14.47 4.23
CA GLN A 354 12.42 -15.66 4.62
C GLN A 354 13.90 -15.59 4.23
N ASP A 355 14.21 -15.13 3.02
CA ASP A 355 15.60 -15.05 2.52
C ASP A 355 16.40 -13.89 3.15
N HIS A 356 15.72 -12.95 3.81
CA HIS A 356 16.32 -11.77 4.41
C HIS A 356 16.55 -11.89 5.92
N VAL A 357 16.07 -12.98 6.55
CA VAL A 357 16.17 -13.17 8.00
C VAL A 357 17.36 -14.05 8.33
N GLU A 358 18.20 -13.57 9.25
CA GLU A 358 19.29 -14.36 9.80
C GLU A 358 18.73 -15.36 10.83
N ALA A 359 18.43 -16.56 10.33
CA ALA A 359 17.95 -17.65 11.14
C ALA A 359 18.99 -18.04 12.21
N ARG A 360 18.64 -17.89 13.48
CA ARG A 360 19.43 -18.39 14.61
C ARG A 360 18.78 -19.65 15.15
N LYS A 361 19.54 -20.75 15.21
CA LYS A 361 19.07 -21.98 15.87
C LYS A 361 18.64 -21.67 17.30
N ASN A 362 17.53 -22.26 17.75
CA ASN A 362 16.93 -22.03 19.06
C ASN A 362 16.45 -20.60 19.33
N SER A 363 16.15 -19.84 18.27
CA SER A 363 15.38 -18.61 18.35
C SER A 363 13.94 -18.83 17.87
N PHE A 364 13.02 -18.10 18.46
CA PHE A 364 11.65 -17.93 18.00
C PHE A 364 11.29 -16.45 18.14
N GLU A 365 10.24 -15.98 17.49
CA GLU A 365 9.80 -14.60 17.69
C GLU A 365 8.29 -14.46 17.50
N LEU A 366 7.68 -13.76 18.46
CA LEU A 366 6.27 -13.42 18.45
C LEU A 366 6.09 -12.04 17.81
N TYR A 367 5.22 -11.97 16.82
CA TYR A 367 4.92 -10.76 16.06
C TYR A 367 3.47 -10.33 16.25
N GLY A 368 3.19 -9.05 16.02
CA GLY A 368 1.84 -8.51 15.96
C GLY A 368 1.57 -7.85 14.60
N ALA A 369 0.66 -8.43 13.82
CA ALA A 369 0.15 -7.83 12.59
C ALA A 369 -1.02 -6.88 12.91
N ASP A 370 -0.99 -5.69 12.33
CA ASP A 370 -2.06 -4.70 12.43
C ASP A 370 -2.83 -4.69 11.12
N CYS A 371 -4.12 -4.99 11.16
CA CYS A 371 -5.00 -5.03 10.00
C CYS A 371 -6.17 -4.05 10.14
N ILE A 372 -6.60 -3.44 9.04
CA ILE A 372 -7.85 -2.66 8.96
C ILE A 372 -8.82 -3.40 8.05
N LEU A 373 -10.10 -3.46 8.40
CA LEU A 373 -11.11 -4.06 7.52
C LEU A 373 -11.67 -3.03 6.55
N GLY A 374 -11.80 -3.39 5.27
CA GLY A 374 -12.63 -2.69 4.30
C GLY A 374 -14.12 -2.93 4.58
N ARG A 375 -15.01 -2.15 3.95
CA ARG A 375 -16.48 -2.37 4.04
C ARG A 375 -16.90 -3.74 3.52
N ASP A 376 -16.10 -4.32 2.62
CA ASP A 376 -16.23 -5.68 2.09
C ASP A 376 -15.71 -6.78 3.06
N PHE A 377 -15.39 -6.41 4.30
CA PHE A 377 -14.81 -7.28 5.33
C PHE A 377 -13.41 -7.84 5.00
N LYS A 378 -12.77 -7.40 3.91
CA LYS A 378 -11.41 -7.85 3.61
C LYS A 378 -10.40 -7.14 4.52
N PRO A 379 -9.48 -7.87 5.15
CA PRO A 379 -8.42 -7.29 5.95
C PRO A 379 -7.29 -6.76 5.06
N TRP A 380 -6.90 -5.53 5.34
CA TRP A 380 -5.75 -4.84 4.79
C TRP A 380 -4.63 -4.83 5.83
N LEU A 381 -3.53 -5.53 5.56
CA LEU A 381 -2.33 -5.51 6.38
C LEU A 381 -1.71 -4.11 6.33
N ILE A 382 -1.45 -3.52 7.50
CA ILE A 382 -0.93 -2.15 7.61
C ILE A 382 0.52 -2.14 8.08
N GLU A 383 0.83 -2.94 9.10
CA GLU A 383 2.18 -3.10 9.63
C GLU A 383 2.32 -4.46 10.34
N ILE A 384 3.56 -4.95 10.41
CA ILE A 384 3.94 -6.05 11.29
C ILE A 384 4.92 -5.48 12.31
N ASN A 385 4.64 -5.72 13.58
CA ASN A 385 5.46 -5.28 14.71
C ASN A 385 6.24 -6.46 15.27
N SER A 386 7.57 -6.36 15.32
CA SER A 386 8.37 -7.18 16.24
C SER A 386 8.12 -6.73 17.67
N SER A 387 8.26 -7.66 18.62
CA SER A 387 8.07 -7.38 20.05
C SER A 387 6.75 -6.65 20.36
N PRO A 388 5.58 -7.20 19.95
CA PRO A 388 4.31 -6.56 20.23
C PRO A 388 4.15 -6.33 21.73
N THR A 389 3.60 -5.18 22.12
CA THR A 389 3.48 -4.82 23.54
C THR A 389 2.62 -5.83 24.30
N MET A 390 3.15 -6.33 25.42
CA MET A 390 2.45 -7.22 26.35
C MET A 390 1.97 -6.51 27.61
N HIS A 391 1.95 -5.18 27.60
CA HIS A 391 1.53 -4.41 28.76
C HIS A 391 0.01 -4.58 29.00
N PRO A 392 -0.43 -4.90 30.23
CA PRO A 392 -1.84 -5.07 30.59
C PRO A 392 -2.55 -3.71 30.71
N SER A 393 -2.68 -2.99 29.60
CA SER A 393 -3.20 -1.61 29.57
C SER A 393 -4.73 -1.50 29.73
N THR A 394 -5.44 -2.57 29.44
CA THR A 394 -6.90 -2.73 29.53
C THR A 394 -7.20 -4.16 29.98
N PRO A 395 -8.38 -4.45 30.54
CA PRO A 395 -8.86 -5.81 30.82
C PRO A 395 -8.64 -6.80 29.66
N VAL A 396 -8.90 -6.36 28.42
CA VAL A 396 -8.67 -7.17 27.21
C VAL A 396 -7.20 -7.56 27.06
N THR A 397 -6.28 -6.59 27.09
CA THR A 397 -4.85 -6.88 26.99
C THR A 397 -4.29 -7.60 28.22
N ALA A 398 -4.84 -7.37 29.41
CA ALA A 398 -4.40 -8.05 30.62
C ALA A 398 -4.65 -9.57 30.53
N GLN A 399 -5.82 -9.96 30.02
CA GLN A 399 -6.15 -11.36 29.78
C GLN A 399 -5.35 -11.93 28.59
N LEU A 400 -5.51 -11.33 27.41
CA LEU A 400 -5.00 -11.94 26.17
C LEU A 400 -3.46 -11.94 26.11
N CYS A 401 -2.79 -10.91 26.63
CA CYS A 401 -1.32 -10.89 26.65
C CYS A 401 -0.76 -11.95 27.62
N ALA A 402 -1.44 -12.23 28.75
CA ALA A 402 -1.02 -13.30 29.64
C ALA A 402 -1.16 -14.67 28.96
N GLN A 403 -2.31 -14.91 28.31
CA GLN A 403 -2.59 -16.16 27.60
C GLN A 403 -1.60 -16.42 26.45
N VAL A 404 -1.35 -15.43 25.58
CA VAL A 404 -0.43 -15.63 24.44
C VAL A 404 1.01 -15.87 24.91
N GLN A 405 1.43 -15.30 26.04
CA GLN A 405 2.74 -15.55 26.62
C GLN A 405 2.85 -16.98 27.13
N GLU A 406 1.86 -17.47 27.89
CA GLU A 406 1.81 -18.86 28.35
C GLU A 406 1.81 -19.84 27.17
N ASP A 407 0.91 -19.62 26.20
CA ASP A 407 0.78 -20.49 25.03
C ASP A 407 2.03 -20.47 24.14
N THR A 408 2.77 -19.35 24.12
CA THR A 408 4.06 -19.27 23.42
C THR A 408 5.06 -20.24 24.07
N ILE A 409 5.10 -20.31 25.41
CA ILE A 409 5.97 -21.27 26.12
C ILE A 409 5.58 -22.70 25.79
N LYS A 410 4.28 -23.03 25.75
CA LYS A 410 3.79 -24.36 25.36
C LYS A 410 4.31 -24.77 23.97
N VAL A 411 4.22 -23.88 22.98
CA VAL A 411 4.69 -24.16 21.61
C VAL A 411 6.21 -24.34 21.54
N VAL A 412 6.98 -23.49 22.24
CA VAL A 412 8.44 -23.44 22.06
C VAL A 412 9.21 -24.36 23.00
N VAL A 413 8.64 -24.71 24.16
CA VAL A 413 9.24 -25.57 25.20
C VAL A 413 8.56 -26.94 25.24
N ASP A 414 7.27 -27.00 25.59
CA ASP A 414 6.58 -28.27 25.87
C ASP A 414 6.50 -29.13 24.61
N ARG A 415 6.25 -28.51 23.45
CA ARG A 415 6.18 -29.19 22.15
C ARG A 415 7.48 -29.83 21.69
N ARG A 416 8.62 -29.47 22.30
CA ARG A 416 9.91 -30.13 22.08
C ARG A 416 9.98 -31.48 22.81
N LEU A 417 9.28 -31.61 23.93
CA LEU A 417 9.20 -32.82 24.74
C LEU A 417 8.08 -33.74 24.24
N ASP A 418 6.91 -33.18 23.95
CA ASP A 418 5.75 -33.91 23.42
C ASP A 418 5.12 -33.14 22.24
N ARG A 419 5.16 -33.73 21.04
CA ARG A 419 4.62 -33.09 19.83
C ARG A 419 3.10 -32.92 19.85
N ASN A 420 2.40 -33.63 20.72
CA ASN A 420 0.95 -33.63 20.86
C ASN A 420 0.46 -32.87 22.10
N CYS A 421 1.35 -32.15 22.79
CA CYS A 421 0.97 -31.37 23.97
C CYS A 421 -0.06 -30.29 23.65
N ASP A 422 -0.73 -29.79 24.69
CA ASP A 422 -1.52 -28.57 24.58
C ASP A 422 -0.64 -27.41 24.06
N ILE A 423 -1.14 -26.67 23.09
CA ILE A 423 -0.51 -25.46 22.53
C ILE A 423 -1.39 -24.22 22.77
N GLY A 424 -2.42 -24.36 23.60
CA GLY A 424 -3.41 -23.35 23.89
C GLY A 424 -4.09 -22.84 22.63
N ASN A 425 -4.13 -21.52 22.46
CA ASN A 425 -4.82 -20.89 21.33
C ASN A 425 -3.97 -20.78 20.06
N PHE A 426 -2.75 -21.31 20.02
CA PHE A 426 -2.01 -21.40 18.76
C PHE A 426 -2.59 -22.49 17.85
N GLU A 427 -2.42 -22.28 16.54
CA GLU A 427 -2.58 -23.30 15.51
C GLU A 427 -1.44 -23.18 14.49
N LEU A 428 -1.10 -24.30 13.86
CA LEU A 428 -0.11 -24.29 12.79
C LEU A 428 -0.72 -23.58 11.57
N LEU A 429 -0.11 -22.48 11.15
CA LEU A 429 -0.53 -21.71 9.98
C LEU A 429 0.17 -22.18 8.71
N TRP A 430 1.48 -22.33 8.79
CA TRP A 430 2.31 -22.67 7.64
C TRP A 430 3.52 -23.48 8.10
N ARG A 431 3.84 -24.51 7.34
CA ARG A 431 5.10 -25.23 7.44
C ARG A 431 5.52 -25.69 6.06
N GLN A 432 6.67 -25.23 5.59
CA GLN A 432 7.25 -25.74 4.35
C GLN A 432 8.29 -26.83 4.63
N PRO A 433 8.69 -27.63 3.63
CA PRO A 433 9.84 -28.52 3.74
C PRO A 433 11.13 -27.76 4.04
N ALA A 434 12.09 -28.42 4.69
CA ALA A 434 13.42 -27.84 4.86
C ALA A 434 14.09 -27.72 3.49
N ILE A 435 14.71 -26.57 3.23
CA ILE A 435 15.48 -26.31 2.03
C ILE A 435 16.95 -26.53 2.38
N GLU A 436 17.62 -27.45 1.68
CA GLU A 436 19.07 -27.56 1.77
C GLU A 436 19.68 -26.34 1.09
N LEU A 437 20.20 -25.40 1.87
CA LEU A 437 20.99 -24.32 1.31
C LEU A 437 22.32 -24.93 0.83
N PRO A 438 22.68 -24.82 -0.46
CA PRO A 438 23.98 -25.26 -0.91
C PRO A 438 25.05 -24.53 -0.08
N PRO A 439 26.16 -25.20 0.29
CA PRO A 439 27.24 -24.56 1.02
C PRO A 439 27.74 -23.38 0.19
N PHE A 440 27.48 -22.17 0.66
CA PHE A 440 27.91 -20.95 0.01
C PHE A 440 29.42 -20.80 0.25
N ASN A 441 30.24 -21.45 -0.57
CA ASN A 441 31.59 -20.97 -0.79
C ASN A 441 31.43 -19.74 -1.68
N GLY A 442 31.87 -18.57 -1.19
CA GLY A 442 31.91 -17.35 -1.98
C GLY A 442 32.81 -17.57 -3.19
N SER A 443 32.24 -18.08 -4.27
CA SER A 443 32.87 -18.16 -5.58
C SER A 443 32.35 -16.97 -6.36
N ASP A 444 33.25 -16.08 -6.76
CA ASP A 444 32.96 -14.98 -7.65
C ASP A 444 32.09 -15.46 -8.81
N LEU A 445 30.88 -14.90 -8.95
CA LEU A 445 30.05 -15.08 -10.13
C LEU A 445 30.80 -14.46 -11.32
N CYS A 446 31.53 -15.29 -12.06
CA CYS A 446 32.20 -14.87 -13.29
C CYS A 446 31.22 -15.04 -14.45
N VAL A 447 30.85 -13.93 -15.10
CA VAL A 447 30.08 -13.95 -16.34
C VAL A 447 31.07 -13.85 -17.50
N GLU A 448 31.32 -14.97 -18.18
CA GLU A 448 32.05 -14.96 -19.45
C GLU A 448 31.06 -14.81 -20.61
N GLY A 449 31.16 -13.69 -21.32
CA GLY A 449 30.45 -13.46 -22.57
C GLY A 449 31.34 -13.76 -23.77
N ILE A 450 30.81 -14.46 -24.78
CA ILE A 450 31.47 -14.61 -26.08
C ILE A 450 30.88 -13.57 -27.03
N SER A 451 31.74 -12.70 -27.58
CA SER A 451 31.33 -11.70 -28.56
C SER A 451 30.86 -12.38 -29.86
N VAL A 452 29.60 -12.21 -30.22
CA VAL A 452 29.07 -12.65 -31.53
C VAL A 452 29.55 -11.65 -32.57
N LYS A 453 30.54 -12.05 -33.39
CA LYS A 453 31.03 -11.24 -34.51
C LYS A 453 29.90 -11.08 -35.53
N LYS A 454 29.47 -9.84 -35.80
CA LYS A 454 28.58 -9.54 -36.93
C LYS A 454 29.20 -10.10 -38.21
N ALA A 455 28.44 -10.90 -38.96
CA ALA A 455 28.84 -11.33 -40.29
C ALA A 455 29.12 -10.09 -41.15
N LYS A 456 30.34 -9.99 -41.69
CA LYS A 456 30.72 -8.93 -42.62
C LYS A 456 29.83 -9.06 -43.87
N LYS A 457 28.85 -8.17 -44.04
CA LYS A 457 28.27 -7.92 -45.35
C LYS A 457 29.40 -7.43 -46.26
N GLN A 458 29.74 -8.20 -47.29
CA GLN A 458 30.59 -7.71 -48.37
C GLN A 458 29.84 -6.57 -49.07
N MET A 459 30.35 -5.34 -48.93
CA MET A 459 30.01 -4.26 -49.85
C MET A 459 30.86 -4.42 -51.12
N PRO A 460 30.30 -4.26 -52.33
CA PRO A 460 31.08 -4.27 -53.56
C PRO A 460 31.99 -3.02 -53.64
N PRO A 461 33.16 -3.13 -54.29
CA PRO A 461 34.18 -2.09 -54.26
C PRO A 461 33.79 -0.86 -55.09
N ILE A 462 33.97 0.32 -54.49
CA ILE A 462 33.99 1.61 -55.19
C ILE A 462 35.37 1.76 -55.83
N THR A 463 35.39 2.02 -57.14
CA THR A 463 36.58 2.21 -57.98
C THR A 463 37.27 3.57 -57.75
N ASN A 464 38.59 3.49 -57.59
CA ASN A 464 39.69 4.41 -57.95
C ASN A 464 39.51 5.92 -57.80
N LEU A 465 40.38 6.52 -56.97
CA LEU A 465 41.03 7.81 -57.22
C LEU A 465 42.49 7.76 -56.72
N ASP A 466 43.39 8.24 -57.58
CA ASP A 466 44.85 8.14 -57.53
C ASP A 466 45.55 8.92 -56.41
N PRO A 467 46.82 8.56 -56.09
CA PRO A 467 47.60 9.11 -54.99
C PRO A 467 48.51 10.28 -55.42
N ALA A 468 48.43 11.42 -54.73
CA ALA A 468 49.48 12.43 -54.76
C ALA A 468 49.43 13.33 -53.51
N CYS A 469 50.32 13.10 -52.54
CA CYS A 469 51.32 14.08 -52.08
C CYS A 469 52.13 13.51 -50.89
N GLY A 470 53.43 13.80 -50.90
CA GLY A 470 54.46 13.28 -49.98
C GLY A 470 54.54 13.94 -48.59
N PRO A 471 55.65 13.70 -47.86
CA PRO A 471 55.62 13.44 -46.43
C PRO A 471 56.04 14.64 -45.56
N SER A 472 55.60 14.67 -44.31
CA SER A 472 56.35 15.34 -43.23
C SER A 472 56.12 14.60 -41.91
N GLY A 473 57.23 14.33 -41.23
CA GLY A 473 57.28 13.45 -40.07
C GLY A 473 56.91 14.12 -38.76
N ALA A 474 56.55 13.28 -37.79
CA ALA A 474 56.81 13.53 -36.37
C ALA A 474 56.72 12.20 -35.60
N THR A 475 57.86 11.73 -35.14
CA THR A 475 57.99 10.68 -34.13
C THR A 475 57.52 11.22 -32.79
N LEU A 476 56.47 10.66 -32.19
CA LEU A 476 56.10 10.92 -30.79
C LEU A 476 55.84 9.62 -30.02
N ARG A 477 56.51 9.57 -28.87
CA ARG A 477 56.72 8.44 -27.96
C ARG A 477 55.41 7.92 -27.37
N LEU A 478 55.29 6.59 -27.28
CA LEU A 478 54.28 5.92 -26.44
C LEU A 478 54.53 6.24 -24.95
N GLY A 479 53.67 7.08 -24.37
CA GLY A 479 53.46 7.13 -22.93
C GLY A 479 52.27 6.24 -22.57
N ARG A 480 52.50 5.14 -21.84
CA ARG A 480 51.43 4.38 -21.19
C ARG A 480 50.84 5.23 -20.07
N LYS A 481 49.64 5.80 -20.29
CA LYS A 481 48.74 6.20 -19.22
C LYS A 481 47.75 5.06 -18.97
N ARG A 482 47.71 4.60 -17.72
CA ARG A 482 46.62 3.79 -17.16
C ARG A 482 45.43 4.74 -17.00
N GLU A 483 44.40 4.57 -17.80
CA GLU A 483 43.08 5.13 -17.50
C GLU A 483 42.25 4.03 -16.85
N GLU A 484 41.90 4.25 -15.58
CA GLU A 484 40.85 3.52 -14.89
C GLU A 484 39.51 4.01 -15.43
N ALA A 485 38.90 3.23 -16.33
CA ALA A 485 37.50 3.44 -16.70
C ALA A 485 36.61 2.89 -15.58
N LYS A 486 36.03 3.80 -14.78
CA LYS A 486 34.82 3.53 -14.00
C LYS A 486 33.69 3.24 -14.98
N VAL A 487 33.26 1.98 -15.05
CA VAL A 487 32.01 1.62 -15.73
C VAL A 487 30.90 1.68 -14.70
N GLU A 488 30.10 2.74 -14.78
CA GLU A 488 28.77 2.81 -14.16
C GLU A 488 27.84 1.86 -14.92
N TRP A 489 27.28 0.87 -14.22
CA TRP A 489 26.21 0.04 -14.76
C TRP A 489 24.90 0.84 -14.73
N LEU A 490 24.62 1.55 -15.83
CA LEU A 490 23.26 1.92 -16.21
C LEU A 490 22.53 0.64 -16.61
N GLY A 491 21.50 0.31 -15.84
CA GLY A 491 20.64 -0.84 -16.06
C GLY A 491 19.87 -0.69 -17.36
N CYS A 492 20.00 -1.69 -18.23
CA CYS A 492 19.03 -1.97 -19.28
C CYS A 492 19.12 -3.47 -19.58
N VAL A 493 18.22 -4.26 -18.98
CA VAL A 493 17.91 -5.61 -19.45
C VAL A 493 16.40 -5.75 -19.46
N SER A 494 15.79 -5.37 -20.56
CA SER A 494 14.51 -5.90 -21.01
C SER A 494 14.73 -7.26 -21.66
N THR A 495 13.75 -8.15 -21.46
CA THR A 495 13.38 -9.28 -22.32
C THR A 495 14.45 -10.35 -22.64
N LEU A 496 14.33 -11.49 -21.97
CA LEU A 496 14.28 -12.82 -22.61
C LEU A 496 13.82 -13.86 -21.58
N GLY A 497 12.63 -14.43 -21.82
CA GLY A 497 12.10 -15.53 -21.03
C GLY A 497 12.98 -16.76 -21.19
N LEU A 498 13.48 -17.28 -20.07
CA LEU A 498 14.11 -18.59 -20.00
C LEU A 498 13.08 -19.60 -19.48
N HIS A 499 12.54 -20.38 -20.41
CA HIS A 499 11.93 -21.67 -20.11
C HIS A 499 13.02 -22.60 -19.56
N VAL A 500 12.93 -22.92 -18.26
CA VAL A 500 13.68 -24.04 -17.69
C VAL A 500 12.86 -25.31 -17.96
N VAL A 501 13.23 -26.03 -19.01
CA VAL A 501 12.82 -27.42 -19.21
C VAL A 501 13.66 -28.28 -18.27
N SER A 502 13.02 -28.88 -17.28
CA SER A 502 13.62 -29.94 -16.47
C SER A 502 13.81 -31.18 -17.34
N VAL A 503 15.05 -31.64 -17.47
CA VAL A 503 15.37 -32.96 -18.01
C VAL A 503 15.97 -33.78 -16.87
N THR A 504 15.13 -34.70 -16.38
CA THR A 504 15.35 -35.90 -15.51
C THR A 504 16.27 -35.80 -14.31
#